data_AF-A0A2R6Q774-F1
#
_entry.id   AF-A0A2R6Q774-F1
#
_cell.length_a   1.000
_cell.length_b   1.000
_cell.length_c   1.000
_cell.angle_alpha   90.00
_cell.angle_beta   90.00
_cell.angle_gamma   90.00
#
_symmetry.space_group_name_H-M   'P 1'
#
loop_
_entity.id
_entity.type
_entity.pdbx_description
1 polymer ?
#
loop_
_entity_poly.entity_id
_entity_poly.type
_entity_poly.pdbx_seq_one_letter_code
_entity_poly.pdbx_strand_id
1 'polypeptide(L)'
;MTKGFVDNNQALHAIYFYQKMVGSNSKPNKYTYPPLLKACGIVGVVEEGVQVHTHVVKHGLRGDGHIRSAGIRMYVSFGRILEARKVFDERAESDVVRWNAMMVGYRKGGDVDAAREMLEAMTEKNTVTWNGMVSGLLGWG
;
A
#
# COMPACT_ATOMS: atom_id res chain seq x y z
N MET A 1 -31.41 11.15 11.40
CA MET A 1 -31.48 9.78 11.94
C MET A 1 -31.57 8.71 10.83
N THR A 2 -32.23 8.98 9.69
CA THR A 2 -32.43 8.01 8.60
C THR A 2 -31.17 7.64 7.80
N LYS A 3 -30.32 8.63 7.45
CA LYS A 3 -29.11 8.39 6.64
C LYS A 3 -28.13 7.41 7.30
N GLY A 4 -27.84 7.60 8.59
CA GLY A 4 -26.95 6.69 9.34
C GLY A 4 -27.50 5.27 9.45
N PHE A 5 -28.83 5.11 9.57
CA PHE A 5 -29.47 3.79 9.59
C PHE A 5 -29.36 3.07 8.24
N VAL A 6 -29.58 3.80 7.13
CA VAL A 6 -29.44 3.26 5.77
C VAL A 6 -27.99 2.89 5.47
N ASP A 7 -27.03 3.76 5.81
CA ASP A 7 -25.60 3.51 5.62
C ASP A 7 -25.13 2.30 6.44
N ASN A 8 -25.60 2.15 7.69
CA ASN A 8 -25.31 0.98 8.53
C ASN A 8 -25.89 -0.31 7.93
N ASN A 9 -27.14 -0.27 7.45
CA ASN A 9 -27.77 -1.46 6.87
C ASN A 9 -26.99 -1.94 5.63
N GLN A 10 -26.60 -1.02 4.74
CA GLN A 10 -25.77 -1.35 3.58
C GLN A 10 -24.39 -1.87 3.98
N ALA A 11 -23.78 -1.30 5.02
CA ALA A 11 -22.49 -1.75 5.53
C ALA A 11 -22.55 -3.17 6.11
N LEU A 12 -23.59 -3.49 6.89
CA LEU A 12 -23.81 -4.84 7.41
C LEU A 12 -23.98 -5.88 6.30
N HIS A 13 -24.72 -5.54 5.24
CA HIS A 13 -24.87 -6.42 4.08
C HIS A 13 -23.52 -6.67 3.39
N ALA A 14 -22.68 -5.65 3.24
CA ALA A 14 -21.35 -5.81 2.63
C ALA A 14 -20.46 -6.78 3.42
N ILE A 15 -20.47 -6.69 4.75
CA ILE A 15 -19.73 -7.60 5.64
C ILE A 15 -20.27 -9.03 5.53
N TYR A 16 -21.58 -9.20 5.56
CA TYR A 16 -22.22 -10.51 5.41
C TYR A 16 -21.89 -11.19 4.08
N PHE A 17 -22.00 -10.45 2.96
CA PHE A 17 -21.65 -10.98 1.64
C PHE A 17 -20.17 -11.39 1.56
N TYR A 18 -19.28 -10.62 2.18
CA TYR A 18 -17.87 -10.98 2.25
C TYR A 18 -17.63 -12.28 3.01
N GLN A 19 -18.24 -12.45 4.19
CA GLN A 19 -18.13 -13.67 4.97
C GLN A 19 -18.63 -14.88 4.17
N LYS A 20 -19.76 -14.74 3.46
CA LYS A 20 -20.30 -15.80 2.61
C LYS A 20 -19.34 -16.15 1.46
N MET A 21 -18.75 -15.14 0.81
CA MET A 21 -17.80 -15.32 -0.29
C MET A 21 -16.52 -16.04 0.17
N VAL A 22 -15.98 -15.66 1.33
CA VAL A 22 -14.80 -16.34 1.90
C VAL A 22 -15.15 -17.78 2.32
N GLY A 23 -16.32 -17.98 2.93
CA GLY A 23 -16.82 -19.31 3.32
C GLY A 23 -17.08 -20.25 2.12
N SER A 24 -17.41 -19.70 0.95
CA SER A 24 -17.54 -20.47 -0.30
C SER A 24 -16.22 -20.60 -1.08
N ASN A 25 -15.08 -20.36 -0.43
CA ASN A 25 -13.73 -20.41 -1.02
C ASN A 25 -13.58 -19.51 -2.27
N SER A 26 -14.41 -18.48 -2.39
CA SER A 26 -14.39 -17.52 -3.49
C SER A 26 -13.45 -16.37 -3.13
N LYS A 27 -12.59 -15.95 -4.06
CA LYS A 27 -11.56 -14.94 -3.79
C LYS A 27 -12.11 -13.52 -3.92
N PRO A 28 -12.05 -12.68 -2.86
CA PRO A 28 -12.26 -11.24 -2.99
C PRO A 28 -11.29 -10.64 -4.02
N ASN A 29 -11.72 -9.61 -4.73
CA ASN A 29 -10.88 -8.90 -5.70
C ASN A 29 -10.70 -7.43 -5.31
N LYS A 30 -9.92 -6.68 -6.11
CA LYS A 30 -9.62 -5.26 -5.86
C LYS A 30 -10.85 -4.35 -5.76
N TYR A 31 -11.99 -4.74 -6.33
CA TYR A 31 -13.24 -4.00 -6.26
C TYR A 31 -14.08 -4.35 -5.02
N THR A 32 -13.80 -5.49 -4.38
CA THR A 32 -14.49 -5.92 -3.15
C THR A 32 -13.99 -5.17 -1.91
N TYR A 33 -12.68 -4.94 -1.81
CA TYR A 33 -12.06 -4.43 -0.59
C TYR A 33 -12.42 -2.98 -0.23
N PRO A 34 -12.44 -1.99 -1.15
CA PRO A 34 -12.75 -0.62 -0.78
C PRO A 34 -14.13 -0.42 -0.13
N PRO A 35 -15.25 -0.93 -0.69
CA PRO A 35 -16.56 -0.79 -0.05
C PRO A 35 -16.65 -1.57 1.27
N LEU A 36 -15.94 -2.70 1.38
CA LEU A 36 -15.91 -3.51 2.60
C LEU A 36 -15.15 -2.81 3.75
N LEU A 37 -13.96 -2.26 3.48
CA LEU A 37 -13.20 -1.49 4.47
C LEU A 37 -14.00 -0.27 4.97
N LYS A 38 -14.69 0.41 4.04
CA LYS A 38 -15.63 1.49 4.40
C LYS A 38 -16.76 0.97 5.30
N ALA A 39 -17.35 -0.17 4.97
CA ALA A 39 -18.40 -0.78 5.77
C ALA A 39 -17.93 -1.13 7.18
N CYS A 40 -16.74 -1.72 7.31
CA CYS A 40 -16.13 -2.00 8.61
C CYS A 40 -15.97 -0.73 9.46
N GLY A 41 -15.53 0.38 8.84
CA GLY A 41 -15.40 1.67 9.52
C GLY A 41 -16.74 2.29 9.94
N ILE A 42 -17.80 2.13 9.13
CA ILE A 42 -19.15 2.60 9.46
C ILE A 42 -19.73 1.83 10.66
N VAL A 43 -19.59 0.51 10.65
CA VAL A 43 -20.18 -0.36 11.70
C VAL A 43 -19.33 -0.37 12.97
N GLY A 44 -18.03 -0.14 12.88
CA GLY A 44 -17.11 -0.18 14.02
C GLY A 44 -16.60 -1.59 14.35
N VAL A 45 -16.64 -2.52 13.39
CA VAL A 45 -16.17 -3.91 13.56
C VAL A 45 -14.64 -3.98 13.41
N VAL A 46 -13.93 -3.70 14.51
CA VAL A 46 -12.47 -3.52 14.51
C VAL A 46 -11.73 -4.79 14.08
N GLU A 47 -12.07 -5.93 14.67
CA GLU A 47 -11.37 -7.19 14.42
C GLU A 47 -11.58 -7.67 12.98
N GLU A 48 -12.80 -7.63 12.48
CA GLU A 48 -13.14 -7.95 11.10
C GLU A 48 -12.46 -7.01 10.12
N GLY A 49 -12.43 -5.70 10.41
CA GLY A 49 -11.72 -4.72 9.59
C GLY A 49 -10.22 -5.04 9.47
N VAL A 50 -9.58 -5.46 10.55
CA VAL A 50 -8.17 -5.89 10.56
C VAL A 50 -7.97 -7.17 9.75
N GLN A 51 -8.87 -8.14 9.86
CA GLN A 51 -8.83 -9.37 9.05
C GLN A 51 -8.98 -9.06 7.56
N VAL A 52 -9.92 -8.18 7.20
CA VAL A 52 -10.12 -7.71 5.82
C VAL A 52 -8.86 -7.04 5.29
N HIS A 53 -8.25 -6.14 6.06
CA HIS A 53 -6.99 -5.50 5.67
C HIS A 53 -5.84 -6.52 5.54
N THR A 54 -5.78 -7.52 6.42
CA THR A 54 -4.80 -8.63 6.31
C THR A 54 -5.00 -9.40 5.01
N HIS A 55 -6.24 -9.63 4.60
CA HIS A 55 -6.55 -10.24 3.31
C HIS A 55 -6.10 -9.36 2.13
N VAL A 56 -6.27 -8.03 2.18
CA VAL A 56 -5.71 -7.11 1.17
C VAL A 56 -4.21 -7.35 1.00
N VAL A 57 -3.45 -7.39 2.10
CA VAL A 57 -2.01 -7.60 2.09
C VAL A 57 -1.65 -8.97 1.51
N LYS A 58 -2.32 -10.04 1.96
CA LYS A 58 -2.10 -11.41 1.45
C LYS A 58 -2.40 -11.57 -0.04
N HIS A 59 -3.34 -10.79 -0.57
CA HIS A 59 -3.68 -10.78 -2.00
C HIS A 59 -2.77 -9.84 -2.83
N GLY A 60 -1.75 -9.23 -2.23
CA GLY A 60 -0.82 -8.34 -2.94
C GLY A 60 -1.44 -7.01 -3.35
N LEU A 61 -2.58 -6.62 -2.75
CA LEU A 61 -3.35 -5.44 -3.15
C LEU A 61 -3.02 -4.18 -2.34
N ARG A 62 -1.99 -4.23 -1.48
CA ARG A 62 -1.56 -3.10 -0.63
C ARG A 62 -1.17 -1.84 -1.42
N GLY A 63 -0.67 -2.00 -2.66
CA GLY A 63 -0.25 -0.89 -3.52
C GLY A 63 -1.41 -0.14 -4.19
N ASP A 64 -2.62 -0.70 -4.19
CA ASP A 64 -3.78 -0.07 -4.83
C ASP A 64 -4.20 1.18 -4.03
N GLY A 65 -4.15 2.34 -4.70
CA GLY A 65 -4.44 3.62 -4.06
C GLY A 65 -5.86 3.75 -3.50
N HIS A 66 -6.85 3.08 -4.10
CA HIS A 66 -8.23 3.11 -3.61
C HIS A 66 -8.39 2.25 -2.37
N ILE A 67 -7.81 1.04 -2.38
CA ILE A 67 -7.85 0.13 -1.22
C ILE A 67 -7.10 0.76 -0.04
N ARG A 68 -5.90 1.32 -0.28
CA ARG A 68 -5.11 2.02 0.74
C ARG A 68 -5.90 3.18 1.36
N SER A 69 -6.51 4.02 0.53
CA SER A 69 -7.32 5.16 0.99
C SER A 69 -8.50 4.71 1.86
N ALA A 70 -9.15 3.61 1.49
CA ALA A 70 -10.24 3.03 2.28
C ALA A 70 -9.75 2.45 3.62
N GLY A 71 -8.59 1.76 3.62
CA GLY A 71 -7.98 1.21 4.82
C GLY A 71 -7.57 2.29 5.84
N ILE A 72 -7.00 3.41 5.37
CA ILE A 72 -6.67 4.56 6.22
C ILE A 72 -7.92 5.10 6.91
N ARG A 73 -8.98 5.36 6.14
CA ARG A 73 -10.26 5.86 6.69
C ARG A 73 -10.86 4.91 7.71
N MET A 74 -10.77 3.60 7.45
CA MET A 74 -11.22 2.56 8.37
C MET A 74 -10.45 2.63 9.70
N TYR A 75 -9.12 2.62 9.69
CA TYR A 75 -8.33 2.71 10.93
C TYR A 75 -8.55 4.02 11.69
N VAL A 76 -8.73 5.15 10.99
CA VAL A 76 -9.11 6.43 11.60
C VAL A 76 -10.46 6.32 12.31
N SER A 77 -11.47 5.70 11.68
CA SER A 77 -12.78 5.51 12.31
C SER A 77 -12.75 4.62 13.56
N PHE A 78 -11.73 3.76 13.68
CA PHE A 78 -11.49 2.95 14.88
C PHE A 78 -10.64 3.66 15.95
N GLY A 79 -10.19 4.90 15.71
CA GLY A 79 -9.24 5.59 16.58
C GLY A 79 -7.81 5.03 16.55
N ARG A 80 -7.50 4.10 15.62
CA ARG A 80 -6.18 3.45 15.49
C ARG A 80 -5.25 4.27 14.60
N ILE A 81 -4.95 5.49 15.03
CA ILE A 81 -4.20 6.49 14.24
C ILE A 81 -2.81 5.99 13.83
N LEU A 82 -2.11 5.25 14.70
CA LEU A 82 -0.79 4.70 14.37
C LEU A 82 -0.84 3.69 13.21
N GLU A 83 -1.87 2.85 13.16
CA GLU A 83 -2.04 1.90 12.06
C GLU A 83 -2.47 2.60 10.77
N ALA A 84 -3.34 3.62 10.88
CA ALA A 84 -3.66 4.47 9.74
C ALA A 84 -2.40 5.13 9.15
N ARG A 85 -1.48 5.58 10.01
CA ARG A 85 -0.19 6.14 9.60
C ARG A 85 0.69 5.10 8.90
N LYS A 86 0.79 3.88 9.42
CA LYS A 86 1.54 2.80 8.74
C LYS A 86 1.01 2.53 7.34
N VAL A 87 -0.30 2.40 7.18
CA VAL A 87 -0.94 2.19 5.87
C VAL A 87 -0.73 3.40 4.93
N PHE A 88 -0.65 4.61 5.48
CA PHE A 88 -0.30 5.80 4.70
C PHE A 88 1.17 5.81 4.27
N ASP A 89 2.07 5.39 5.16
CA ASP A 89 3.52 5.34 4.94
C ASP A 89 3.98 4.15 4.12
N GLU A 90 3.12 3.13 3.96
CA GLU A 90 3.25 2.05 2.99
C GLU A 90 3.26 2.68 1.58
N ARG A 91 4.44 3.15 1.19
CA ARG A 91 4.76 3.65 -0.14
C ARG A 91 4.33 2.57 -1.13
N ALA A 92 3.35 2.91 -1.98
CA ALA A 92 3.24 2.25 -3.27
C ALA A 92 4.56 2.56 -3.97
N GLU A 93 5.41 1.55 -4.05
CA GLU A 93 6.64 1.53 -4.83
C GLU A 93 7.49 2.79 -4.61
N SER A 94 8.52 2.67 -3.76
CA SER A 94 9.79 3.30 -4.09
C SER A 94 10.21 2.74 -5.45
N ASP A 95 9.62 3.28 -6.50
CA ASP A 95 9.74 2.74 -7.82
C ASP A 95 11.23 2.84 -8.14
N VAL A 96 11.88 1.67 -8.21
CA VAL A 96 13.29 1.56 -8.57
C VAL A 96 13.52 2.30 -9.89
N VAL A 97 12.48 2.42 -10.73
CA VAL A 97 12.45 3.26 -11.92
C VAL A 97 12.61 4.76 -11.61
N ARG A 98 12.04 5.30 -10.53
CA ARG A 98 12.20 6.70 -10.12
C ARG A 98 13.59 6.98 -9.56
N TRP A 99 14.12 6.08 -8.73
CA TRP A 99 15.50 6.18 -8.24
C TRP A 99 16.51 6.02 -9.38
N ASN A 100 16.29 5.07 -10.30
CA ASN A 100 17.11 4.88 -11.49
C ASN A 100 17.01 6.07 -12.45
N ALA A 101 15.83 6.65 -12.65
CA ALA A 101 15.66 7.85 -13.46
C ALA A 101 16.41 9.04 -12.86
N MET A 102 16.38 9.18 -11.54
CA MET A 102 17.09 10.25 -10.84
C MET A 102 18.62 10.04 -10.88
N MET A 103 19.10 8.80 -10.66
CA MET A 103 20.52 8.46 -10.79
C MET A 103 21.03 8.65 -12.22
N VAL A 104 20.24 8.27 -13.24
CA VAL A 104 20.59 8.53 -14.65
C VAL A 104 20.61 10.02 -14.94
N GLY A 105 19.70 10.80 -14.34
CA GLY A 105 19.67 12.25 -14.42
C GLY A 105 20.94 12.91 -13.85
N TYR A 106 21.33 12.55 -12.63
CA TYR A 106 22.54 13.09 -11.99
C TYR A 106 23.82 12.68 -12.73
N ARG A 107 23.91 11.42 -13.19
CA ARG A 107 25.03 10.96 -14.01
C ARG A 107 25.19 11.76 -15.30
N LYS A 108 24.10 12.10 -15.98
CA LYS A 108 24.12 12.93 -17.19
C LYS A 108 24.44 14.41 -16.89
N GLY A 109 24.13 14.87 -15.68
CA GLY A 109 24.45 16.21 -15.20
C GLY A 109 25.87 16.37 -14.63
N GLY A 110 26.64 15.29 -14.51
CA GLY A 110 28.00 15.29 -13.96
C GLY A 110 28.08 15.39 -12.42
N ASP A 111 26.95 15.37 -11.72
CA ASP A 111 26.88 15.50 -10.27
C ASP A 111 26.94 14.12 -9.60
N VAL A 112 28.17 13.63 -9.44
CA VAL A 112 28.46 12.30 -8.90
C VAL A 112 28.20 12.22 -7.40
N ASP A 113 28.34 13.34 -6.68
CA ASP A 113 28.17 13.37 -5.23
C ASP A 113 26.68 13.33 -4.84
N ALA A 114 25.81 14.04 -5.57
CA ALA A 114 24.35 13.90 -5.40
C ALA A 114 23.85 12.48 -5.74
N ALA A 115 24.45 11.84 -6.75
CA ALA A 115 24.16 10.45 -7.07
C ALA A 115 24.59 9.48 -5.95
N ARG A 116 25.69 9.78 -5.25
CA ARG A 116 26.19 8.97 -4.12
C ARG A 116 25.32 9.11 -2.88
N GLU A 117 24.91 10.33 -2.53
CA GLU A 117 24.02 10.59 -1.39
C GLU A 117 22.65 9.90 -1.56
N MET A 118 22.09 9.97 -2.77
CA MET A 118 20.83 9.28 -3.11
C MET A 118 20.95 7.75 -3.04
N LEU A 119 22.14 7.20 -3.28
CA LEU A 119 22.44 5.77 -3.21
C LEU A 119 22.60 5.28 -1.75
N GLU A 120 23.14 6.13 -0.88
CA GLU A 120 23.25 5.87 0.57
C GLU A 120 21.90 5.96 1.28
N ALA A 121 21.03 6.86 0.82
CA ALA A 121 19.65 6.98 1.31
C ALA A 121 18.73 5.82 0.87
N MET A 122 19.17 4.96 -0.06
CA MET A 122 18.39 3.83 -0.56
C MET A 122 18.50 2.61 0.38
N THR A 123 17.42 2.28 1.08
CA THR A 123 17.39 1.22 2.11
C THR A 123 17.15 -0.19 1.56
N GLU A 124 16.73 -0.36 0.30
CA GLU A 124 16.67 -1.66 -0.39
C GLU A 124 17.48 -1.61 -1.69
N LYS A 125 18.58 -2.39 -1.75
CA LYS A 125 19.51 -2.42 -2.89
C LYS A 125 19.25 -3.65 -3.76
N ASN A 126 18.81 -3.47 -5.01
CA ASN A 126 18.67 -4.58 -5.97
C ASN A 126 19.95 -4.82 -6.79
N THR A 127 20.10 -6.04 -7.32
CA THR A 127 21.28 -6.54 -8.08
C THR A 127 21.66 -5.70 -9.30
N VAL A 128 20.70 -4.99 -9.92
CA VAL A 128 20.96 -4.08 -11.05
C VAL A 128 21.77 -2.85 -10.62
N THR A 129 21.58 -2.37 -9.39
CA THR A 129 22.35 -1.26 -8.81
C THR A 129 23.80 -1.66 -8.60
N TRP A 130 24.06 -2.90 -8.15
CA TRP A 130 25.41 -3.44 -8.00
C TRP A 130 26.12 -3.68 -9.34
N ASN A 131 25.42 -4.20 -10.36
CA ASN A 131 26.03 -4.42 -11.68
C ASN A 131 26.41 -3.10 -12.38
N GLY A 132 25.60 -2.05 -12.22
CA GLY A 132 25.90 -0.71 -12.71
C GLY A 132 27.10 -0.08 -11.98
N MET A 133 27.23 -0.33 -10.68
CA MET A 133 28.36 0.14 -9.87
C MET A 133 29.67 -0.60 -10.19
N VAL A 134 29.66 -1.93 -10.29
CA VAL A 134 30.87 -2.71 -10.63
C VAL A 134 31.32 -2.40 -12.06
N SER A 135 30.40 -2.25 -13.01
CA SER A 135 30.75 -1.84 -14.37
C SER A 135 31.27 -0.39 -14.43
N GLY A 136 30.74 0.50 -13.58
CA GLY A 136 31.21 1.88 -13.45
C GLY A 136 32.59 2.00 -12.79
N LEU A 137 32.92 1.11 -11.86
CA LEU A 137 34.24 1.05 -11.20
C LEU A 137 35.30 0.34 -12.06
N LEU A 138 34.92 -0.66 -12.87
CA LEU A 138 35.83 -1.33 -13.81
C LEU A 138 36.07 -0.53 -15.10
N GLY A 139 35.23 0.45 -15.40
CA GLY A 139 35.42 1.38 -16.52
C GLY A 139 36.35 2.55 -16.22
N TRP A 140 37.00 2.56 -15.05
CA TRP A 140 38.03 3.52 -14.64
C TRP A 140 39.35 2.77 -14.42
N GLY A 141 39.80 2.08 -15.46
CA GLY A 141 41.14 1.52 -15.61
C GLY A 141 41.69 1.87 -16.98
#